data_AF-B3QLS4-F1
#
_entry.id   AF-B3QLS4-F1
#
_cell.length_a   1.000
_cell.length_b   1.000
_cell.length_c   1.000
_cell.angle_alpha   90.00
_cell.angle_beta   90.00
_cell.angle_gamma   90.00
#
_symmetry.space_group_name_H-M   'P 1'
#
loop_
_entity.id
_entity.type
_entity.pdbx_description
1 polymer ?
#
loop_
_entity_poly.entity_id
_entity_poly.type
_entity_poly.pdbx_seq_one_letter_code
_entity_poly.pdbx_strand_id
1 'polypeptide(L)'
;MSRQGFFRFTGRIALITLAGLLGACGHKTESETPPVAPAAAPAPADSTESDVTIDSGDRSFEITDKVQPWPSEMPAEVPHFAAGTIRKIIRTETPEGRSWDMAIDGIPSNSVKAFVDALKEAGFETSSLIVPEKEGDRGSVTGLKGELTVVLIASGGNATLSVILKE
;
A
#
# COMPACT_ATOMS: atom_id res chain seq x y z
N MET A 1 -46.17 -35.25 -18.57
CA MET A 1 -46.22 -35.56 -20.02
C MET A 1 -46.90 -34.40 -20.74
N SER A 2 -46.32 -33.95 -21.85
CA SER A 2 -46.68 -32.81 -22.74
C SER A 2 -45.68 -31.65 -22.64
N ARG A 3 -45.17 -31.04 -23.70
CA ARG A 3 -45.12 -31.30 -25.15
C ARG A 3 -43.92 -30.49 -25.68
N GLN A 4 -43.14 -31.07 -26.58
CA GLN A 4 -42.15 -30.35 -27.38
C GLN A 4 -42.85 -29.29 -28.26
N GLY A 5 -42.21 -28.12 -28.42
CA GLY A 5 -42.59 -27.08 -29.36
C GLY A 5 -41.38 -26.66 -30.18
N PHE A 6 -41.36 -27.13 -31.43
CA PHE A 6 -40.33 -26.94 -32.44
C PHE A 6 -40.61 -25.64 -33.25
N PHE A 7 -39.52 -24.93 -33.59
CA PHE A 7 -39.25 -24.31 -34.90
C PHE A 7 -39.88 -22.97 -35.35
N ARG A 8 -38.98 -22.19 -35.98
CA ARG A 8 -39.13 -21.22 -37.10
C ARG A 8 -39.13 -19.73 -36.76
N PHE A 9 -37.94 -19.16 -36.68
CA PHE A 9 -37.72 -17.78 -37.13
C PHE A 9 -36.83 -17.78 -38.38
N THR A 10 -37.49 -17.51 -39.50
CA THR A 10 -36.96 -17.30 -40.85
C THR A 10 -36.41 -15.88 -41.00
N GLY A 11 -35.20 -15.76 -41.57
CA GLY A 11 -34.71 -14.61 -42.32
C GLY A 11 -34.38 -13.34 -41.50
N ARG A 12 -33.39 -12.51 -41.82
CA ARG A 12 -32.59 -12.34 -43.03
C ARG A 12 -31.20 -11.82 -42.64
N ILE A 13 -30.22 -12.27 -43.40
CA ILE A 13 -28.87 -11.72 -43.48
C ILE A 13 -28.93 -10.27 -43.98
N ALA A 14 -28.26 -9.36 -43.28
CA ALA A 14 -27.82 -8.09 -43.85
C ALA A 14 -26.40 -7.80 -43.36
N LEU A 15 -25.46 -8.16 -44.22
CA LEU A 15 -24.04 -7.82 -44.16
C LEU A 15 -23.92 -6.35 -44.61
N ILE A 16 -23.44 -5.45 -43.74
CA ILE A 16 -23.03 -4.11 -44.15
C ILE A 16 -21.62 -3.86 -43.65
N THR A 17 -20.66 -4.20 -44.51
CA THR A 17 -19.31 -3.64 -44.56
C THR A 17 -19.39 -2.19 -45.01
N LEU A 18 -18.83 -1.25 -44.22
CA LEU A 18 -18.46 0.07 -44.71
C LEU A 18 -17.03 0.37 -44.30
N ALA A 19 -16.14 0.29 -45.27
CA ALA A 19 -14.74 0.66 -45.17
C ALA A 19 -14.57 2.19 -45.30
N GLY A 20 -13.66 2.74 -44.50
CA GLY A 20 -12.70 3.78 -44.86
C GLY A 20 -13.21 5.17 -45.24
N LEU A 21 -12.93 6.15 -44.38
CA LEU A 21 -12.53 7.51 -44.81
C LEU A 21 -11.42 8.03 -43.89
N LEU A 22 -10.18 7.84 -44.34
CA LEU A 22 -9.05 8.71 -44.00
C LEU A 22 -9.24 10.03 -44.75
N GLY A 23 -9.07 11.17 -44.06
CA GLY A 23 -8.71 12.42 -44.72
C GLY A 23 -9.42 13.69 -44.26
N ALA A 24 -8.68 14.48 -43.46
CA ALA A 24 -8.61 15.95 -43.52
C ALA A 24 -9.78 16.82 -43.01
N CYS A 25 -9.65 17.27 -41.74
CA CYS A 25 -9.88 18.68 -41.39
C CYS A 25 -8.72 19.16 -40.51
N GLY A 26 -7.93 20.09 -41.05
CA GLY A 26 -6.82 20.71 -40.35
C GLY A 26 -7.29 21.68 -39.28
N HIS A 27 -6.75 21.52 -38.08
CA HIS A 27 -6.48 22.63 -37.20
C HIS A 27 -5.06 22.45 -36.68
N LYS A 28 -4.15 23.26 -37.23
CA LYS A 28 -2.74 23.30 -36.88
C LYS A 28 -2.65 24.10 -35.57
N THR A 29 -2.73 23.42 -34.43
CA THR A 29 -2.36 24.01 -33.14
C THR A 29 -0.91 23.67 -32.90
N GLU A 30 -0.08 24.69 -33.03
CA GLU A 30 1.33 24.70 -32.66
C GLU A 30 1.42 24.45 -31.15
N SER A 31 1.81 23.23 -30.75
CA SER A 31 2.34 22.99 -29.42
C SER A 31 3.86 22.93 -29.54
N GLU A 32 4.46 24.07 -29.24
CA GLU A 32 5.88 24.24 -28.96
C GLU A 32 6.32 23.12 -28.00
N THR A 33 7.13 22.21 -28.50
CA THR A 33 7.75 21.16 -27.69
C THR A 33 8.93 21.82 -26.97
N PRO A 34 8.91 21.98 -25.64
CA PRO A 34 10.10 22.44 -24.95
C PRO A 34 11.22 21.42 -25.18
N PRO A 35 12.48 21.87 -25.36
CA PRO A 35 13.60 20.97 -25.61
C PRO A 35 13.72 19.96 -24.46
N VAL A 36 13.75 18.68 -24.82
CA VAL A 36 14.03 17.58 -23.90
C VAL A 36 15.43 17.81 -23.33
N ALA A 37 15.49 18.26 -22.08
CA ALA A 37 16.72 18.25 -21.29
C ALA A 37 17.23 16.80 -21.24
N PRO A 38 18.55 16.57 -21.40
CA PRO A 38 19.09 15.22 -21.26
C PRO A 38 18.70 14.66 -19.89
N ALA A 39 18.27 13.39 -19.87
CA ALA A 39 17.93 12.68 -18.65
C ALA A 39 19.06 12.89 -17.64
N ALA A 40 18.74 13.56 -16.54
CA ALA A 40 19.65 13.67 -15.42
C ALA A 40 20.03 12.25 -15.02
N ALA A 41 21.34 11.96 -15.01
CA ALA A 41 21.85 10.75 -14.39
C ALA A 41 21.23 10.64 -12.99
N PRO A 42 20.83 9.44 -12.53
CA PRO A 42 20.35 9.29 -11.16
C PRO A 42 21.44 9.85 -10.25
N ALA A 43 21.13 10.99 -9.62
CA ALA A 43 21.95 11.51 -8.55
C ALA A 43 22.08 10.38 -7.52
N PRO A 44 23.27 10.16 -6.94
CA PRO A 44 23.39 9.22 -5.83
C PRO A 44 22.31 9.61 -4.81
N ALA A 45 21.51 8.62 -4.39
CA ALA A 45 20.56 8.80 -3.31
C ALA A 45 21.36 9.11 -2.06
N ASP A 46 21.61 10.40 -1.84
CA ASP A 46 22.15 10.92 -0.60
C ASP A 46 21.04 10.68 0.42
N SER A 47 21.12 9.52 1.06
CA SER A 47 20.22 9.11 2.13
C SER A 47 20.66 9.94 3.33
N THR A 48 20.31 11.23 3.33
CA THR A 48 20.54 12.08 4.49
C THR A 48 19.68 11.53 5.61
N GLU A 49 20.29 10.66 6.42
CA GLU A 49 19.71 10.22 7.68
C GLU A 49 19.30 11.48 8.43
N SER A 50 17.99 11.64 8.64
CA SER A 50 17.44 12.85 9.21
C SER A 50 16.51 12.49 10.35
N ASP A 51 16.75 13.15 11.47
CA ASP A 51 15.87 13.16 12.64
C ASP A 51 15.22 14.54 12.68
N VAL A 52 13.89 14.59 12.62
CA VAL A 52 13.10 15.83 12.63
C VAL A 52 12.05 15.70 13.71
N THR A 53 12.09 16.61 14.69
CA THR A 53 11.07 16.73 15.74
C THR A 53 10.32 18.04 15.58
N ILE A 54 8.98 17.98 15.59
CA ILE A 54 8.08 19.13 15.53
C ILE A 54 7.17 19.09 16.75
N ASP A 55 7.35 20.06 17.65
CA ASP A 55 6.49 20.24 18.81
C ASP A 55 5.55 21.44 18.59
N SER A 56 4.26 21.20 18.76
CA SER A 56 3.20 22.20 18.59
C SER A 56 2.22 22.16 19.76
N GLY A 57 2.73 22.50 20.95
CA GLY A 57 1.94 22.58 22.17
C GLY A 57 1.55 21.20 22.70
N ASP A 58 0.35 20.76 22.39
CA ASP A 58 -0.23 19.49 22.83
C ASP A 58 0.06 18.32 21.87
N ARG A 59 0.82 18.59 20.79
CA ARG A 59 1.14 17.62 19.75
C ARG A 59 2.63 17.58 19.49
N SER A 60 3.16 16.38 19.30
CA SER A 60 4.54 16.15 18.90
C SER A 60 4.59 15.18 17.72
N PHE A 61 5.47 15.46 16.76
CA PHE A 61 5.77 14.60 15.61
C PHE A 61 7.27 14.39 15.55
N GLU A 62 7.71 13.14 15.60
CA GLU A 62 9.11 12.75 15.47
C GLU A 62 9.26 11.86 14.23
N ILE A 63 10.13 12.27 13.32
CA ILE A 63 10.46 11.53 12.10
C ILE A 63 11.92 11.12 12.22
N THR A 64 12.17 9.83 12.18
CA THR A 64 13.51 9.25 12.13
C THR A 64 13.65 8.47 10.83
N ASP A 65 14.46 8.99 9.91
CA ASP A 65 14.71 8.41 8.59
C ASP A 65 16.10 7.75 8.54
N LYS A 66 16.26 6.66 9.30
CA LYS A 66 17.44 5.79 9.33
C LYS A 66 17.06 4.41 9.84
N VAL A 67 17.96 3.43 9.70
CA VAL A 67 17.71 2.07 10.22
C VAL A 67 17.47 2.13 11.73
N GLN A 68 16.33 1.61 12.17
CA GLN A 68 15.93 1.59 13.58
C GLN A 68 15.62 0.16 14.05
N PRO A 69 15.87 -0.16 15.33
CA PRO A 69 15.26 -1.31 15.96
C PRO A 69 13.75 -1.08 16.15
N TRP A 70 13.04 -2.12 16.59
CA TRP A 70 11.65 -1.99 17.04
C TRP A 70 11.54 -0.94 18.17
N PRO A 71 10.54 -0.03 18.14
CA PRO A 71 10.39 0.99 19.18
C PRO A 71 10.22 0.38 20.57
N SER A 72 11.02 0.87 21.52
CA SER A 72 11.00 0.39 22.91
C SER A 72 9.71 0.75 23.65
N GLU A 73 9.06 1.81 23.22
CA GLU A 73 7.81 2.36 23.72
C GLU A 73 6.57 1.78 23.05
N MET A 74 6.75 0.86 22.10
CA MET A 74 5.63 0.16 21.45
C MET A 74 4.79 -0.56 22.53
N PRO A 75 3.45 -0.51 22.47
CA PRO A 75 2.59 -1.25 23.39
C PRO A 75 2.94 -2.75 23.40
N ALA A 76 3.15 -3.31 24.58
CA ALA A 76 3.65 -4.68 24.75
C ALA A 76 2.71 -5.76 24.18
N GLU A 77 1.43 -5.41 24.02
CA GLU A 77 0.42 -6.27 23.42
C GLU A 77 0.62 -6.44 21.92
N VAL A 78 1.29 -5.49 21.24
CA VAL A 78 1.51 -5.53 19.79
C VAL A 78 2.70 -6.45 19.51
N PRO A 79 2.50 -7.57 18.79
CA PRO A 79 3.60 -8.46 18.43
C PRO A 79 4.66 -7.72 17.62
N HIS A 80 5.92 -8.03 17.87
CA HIS A 80 7.03 -7.50 17.08
C HIS A 80 6.98 -8.06 15.65
N PHE A 81 6.86 -7.18 14.66
CA PHE A 81 7.07 -7.53 13.26
C PHE A 81 8.56 -7.62 12.93
N ALA A 82 9.15 -8.78 13.16
CA ALA A 82 10.59 -9.03 12.98
C ALA A 82 11.03 -9.27 11.51
N ALA A 83 10.11 -9.16 10.56
CA ALA A 83 10.41 -9.35 9.14
C ALA A 83 10.93 -8.06 8.52
N GLY A 84 12.07 -8.13 7.82
CA GLY A 84 12.66 -6.98 7.13
C GLY A 84 13.44 -6.02 8.04
N THR A 85 13.74 -4.83 7.51
CA THR A 85 14.49 -3.77 8.20
C THR A 85 13.63 -2.52 8.28
N ILE A 86 13.40 -1.98 9.47
CA ILE A 86 12.73 -0.69 9.64
C ILE A 86 13.69 0.41 9.19
N ARG A 87 13.30 1.16 8.15
CA ARG A 87 14.09 2.24 7.57
C ARG A 87 13.65 3.62 8.00
N LYS A 88 12.41 3.73 8.45
CA LYS A 88 11.81 4.98 8.88
C LYS A 88 10.78 4.71 9.96
N ILE A 89 10.74 5.57 10.96
CA ILE A 89 9.70 5.62 11.98
C ILE A 89 9.17 7.05 12.04
N ILE A 90 7.86 7.19 11.99
CA ILE A 90 7.17 8.43 12.33
C ILE A 90 6.40 8.14 13.61
N ARG A 91 6.74 8.84 14.68
CA ARG A 91 5.99 8.82 15.93
C ARG A 91 5.14 10.07 16.02
N THR A 92 3.87 9.89 16.33
CA THR A 92 2.93 10.99 16.58
C THR A 92 2.39 10.86 17.99
N GLU A 93 2.37 11.96 18.71
CA GLU A 93 1.78 12.06 20.05
C GLU A 93 0.80 13.24 20.07
N THR A 94 -0.42 12.97 20.49
CA THR A 94 -1.53 13.93 20.58
C THR A 94 -2.33 13.67 21.85
N PRO A 95 -3.25 14.58 22.26
CA PRO A 95 -4.15 14.30 23.37
C PRO A 95 -5.11 13.12 23.11
N GLU A 96 -5.30 12.73 21.84
CA GLU A 96 -6.18 11.63 21.42
C GLU A 96 -5.44 10.27 21.43
N GLY A 97 -4.13 10.28 21.66
CA GLY A 97 -3.30 9.10 21.75
C GLY A 97 -2.00 9.18 20.94
N ARG A 98 -1.41 8.01 20.70
CA ARG A 98 -0.08 7.83 20.12
C ARG A 98 -0.13 6.94 18.89
N SER A 99 0.72 7.22 17.91
CA SER A 99 0.92 6.33 16.77
C SER A 99 2.39 6.16 16.40
N TRP A 100 2.67 5.01 15.80
CA TRP A 100 3.95 4.66 15.18
C TRP A 100 3.69 4.18 13.76
N ASP A 101 4.22 4.91 12.78
CA ASP A 101 4.19 4.53 11.38
C ASP A 101 5.59 4.16 10.92
N MET A 102 5.76 2.90 10.51
CA MET A 102 7.07 2.34 10.16
C MET A 102 7.11 1.94 8.69
N ALA A 103 8.17 2.34 7.98
CA ALA A 103 8.48 1.82 6.65
C ALA A 103 9.52 0.70 6.78
N ILE A 104 9.23 -0.44 6.15
CA ILE A 104 9.99 -1.67 6.33
C ILE A 104 10.37 -2.25 4.97
N ASP A 105 11.66 -2.45 4.76
CA ASP A 105 12.20 -2.99 3.51
C ASP A 105 12.62 -4.45 3.68
N GLY A 106 12.61 -5.21 2.58
CA GLY A 106 13.17 -6.55 2.51
C GLY A 106 12.38 -7.62 3.28
N ILE A 107 11.05 -7.50 3.34
CA ILE A 107 10.21 -8.52 3.96
C ILE A 107 10.12 -9.78 3.07
N PRO A 108 10.34 -11.00 3.61
CA PRO A 108 10.21 -12.23 2.82
C PRO A 108 8.74 -12.59 2.54
N SER A 109 8.52 -13.50 1.58
CA SER A 109 7.20 -14.14 1.38
C SER A 109 6.68 -14.77 2.67
N ASN A 110 5.36 -14.85 2.82
CA ASN A 110 4.65 -15.32 4.01
C ASN A 110 4.76 -14.44 5.27
N SER A 111 5.50 -13.32 5.24
CA SER A 111 5.63 -12.43 6.41
C SER A 111 4.29 -11.84 6.86
N VAL A 112 3.43 -11.47 5.91
CA VAL A 112 2.10 -10.93 6.20
C VAL A 112 1.24 -11.98 6.89
N LYS A 113 1.26 -13.23 6.37
CA LYS A 113 0.52 -14.33 6.99
C LYS A 113 1.04 -14.63 8.41
N ALA A 114 2.36 -14.70 8.59
CA ALA A 114 2.95 -14.94 9.90
C ALA A 114 2.54 -13.85 10.90
N PHE A 115 2.48 -12.59 10.47
CA PHE A 115 2.04 -11.50 11.33
C PHE A 115 0.55 -11.53 11.65
N VAL A 116 -0.31 -11.93 10.70
CA VAL A 116 -1.73 -12.20 10.97
C VAL A 116 -1.88 -13.24 12.07
N ASP A 117 -1.12 -14.34 12.00
CA ASP A 117 -1.19 -15.42 12.99
C ASP A 117 -0.70 -14.91 14.36
N ALA A 118 0.41 -14.16 14.41
CA ALA A 118 0.92 -13.54 15.64
C ALA A 118 -0.08 -12.56 16.28
N LEU A 119 -0.78 -11.74 15.48
CA LEU A 119 -1.83 -10.84 15.97
C LEU A 119 -2.99 -11.63 16.59
N LYS A 120 -3.43 -12.71 15.94
CA LYS A 120 -4.49 -13.59 16.49
C LYS A 120 -4.06 -14.26 17.79
N GLU A 121 -2.83 -14.76 17.87
CA GLU A 121 -2.27 -15.35 19.09
C GLU A 121 -2.19 -14.33 20.24
N ALA A 122 -1.91 -13.07 19.92
CA ALA A 122 -1.96 -11.96 20.89
C ALA A 122 -3.39 -11.49 21.21
N GLY A 123 -4.42 -12.09 20.64
CA GLY A 123 -5.83 -11.82 20.94
C GLY A 123 -6.43 -10.63 20.17
N PHE A 124 -5.85 -10.24 19.04
CA PHE A 124 -6.45 -9.25 18.15
C PHE A 124 -7.54 -9.89 17.29
N GLU A 125 -8.62 -9.16 17.07
CA GLU A 125 -9.55 -9.44 15.97
C GLU A 125 -8.93 -8.96 14.67
N THR A 126 -8.73 -9.87 13.71
CA THR A 126 -8.01 -9.55 12.47
C THR A 126 -8.90 -9.64 11.24
N SER A 127 -8.78 -8.65 10.35
CA SER A 127 -9.24 -8.72 8.95
C SER A 127 -8.02 -8.64 8.03
N SER A 128 -7.92 -9.53 7.04
CA SER A 128 -6.74 -9.58 6.17
C SER A 128 -7.09 -9.96 4.74
N LEU A 129 -6.35 -9.37 3.79
CA LEU A 129 -6.32 -9.76 2.40
C LEU A 129 -4.86 -10.07 2.04
N ILE A 130 -4.57 -11.29 1.59
CA ILE A 130 -3.21 -11.69 1.21
C ILE A 130 -3.24 -12.24 -0.21
N VAL A 131 -2.35 -11.72 -1.05
CA VAL A 131 -2.07 -12.18 -2.41
C VAL A 131 -0.63 -12.70 -2.42
N PRO A 132 -0.43 -14.03 -2.46
CA PRO A 132 0.90 -14.62 -2.50
C PRO A 132 1.67 -14.23 -3.76
N GLU A 133 2.93 -13.80 -3.62
CA GLU A 133 3.82 -13.48 -4.74
C GLU A 133 5.24 -13.99 -4.49
N LYS A 134 6.00 -14.17 -5.58
CA LYS A 134 7.39 -14.67 -5.52
C LYS A 134 8.36 -13.70 -4.84
N GLU A 135 8.09 -12.40 -4.93
CA GLU A 135 8.97 -11.32 -4.43
C GLU A 135 8.56 -10.81 -3.05
N GLY A 136 7.67 -11.53 -2.36
CA GLY A 136 7.09 -11.13 -1.07
C GLY A 136 5.59 -10.90 -1.19
N ASP A 137 4.82 -11.34 -0.20
CA ASP A 137 3.36 -11.24 -0.23
C ASP A 137 2.90 -9.80 -0.43
N ARG A 138 1.88 -9.61 -1.26
CA ARG A 138 1.11 -8.37 -1.29
C ARG A 138 -0.11 -8.53 -0.42
N GLY A 139 -0.56 -7.44 0.19
CA GLY A 139 -1.80 -7.49 0.94
C GLY A 139 -1.86 -6.51 2.08
N SER A 140 -2.84 -6.73 2.95
CA SER A 140 -2.99 -5.99 4.18
C SER A 140 -3.55 -6.86 5.30
N VAL A 141 -3.24 -6.47 6.53
CA VAL A 141 -3.96 -6.92 7.72
C VAL A 141 -4.27 -5.72 8.60
N THR A 142 -5.49 -5.71 9.14
CA THR A 142 -5.88 -4.85 10.25
C THR A 142 -6.18 -5.73 11.45
N GLY A 143 -5.56 -5.43 12.58
CA GLY A 143 -5.83 -6.03 13.88
C GLY A 143 -6.43 -5.00 14.84
N LEU A 144 -7.46 -5.38 15.58
CA LEU A 144 -8.10 -4.55 16.62
C LEU A 144 -8.05 -5.25 17.97
N LYS A 145 -7.69 -4.52 19.03
CA LYS A 145 -7.72 -5.01 20.42
C LYS A 145 -7.88 -3.84 21.40
N GLY A 146 -9.09 -3.63 21.90
CA GLY A 146 -9.40 -2.45 22.73
C GLY A 146 -9.08 -1.15 21.97
N GLU A 147 -8.28 -0.28 22.57
CA GLU A 147 -7.84 0.99 21.97
C GLU A 147 -6.68 0.83 20.97
N LEU A 148 -6.17 -0.38 20.77
CA LEU A 148 -5.10 -0.67 19.81
C LEU A 148 -5.68 -1.00 18.43
N THR A 149 -5.15 -0.31 17.43
CA THR A 149 -5.33 -0.63 16.00
C THR A 149 -3.96 -0.84 15.37
N VAL A 150 -3.77 -2.00 14.73
CA VAL A 150 -2.55 -2.35 13.99
C VAL A 150 -2.91 -2.52 12.52
N VAL A 151 -2.21 -1.85 11.63
CA VAL A 151 -2.42 -1.96 10.17
C VAL A 151 -1.08 -2.24 9.50
N LEU A 152 -0.95 -3.39 8.85
CA LEU A 152 0.17 -3.70 7.97
C LEU A 152 -0.33 -3.67 6.53
N ILE A 153 0.37 -2.97 5.64
CA ILE A 153 0.16 -3.03 4.20
C ILE A 153 1.49 -3.43 3.56
N ALA A 154 1.49 -4.51 2.78
CA ALA A 154 2.67 -5.06 2.14
C ALA A 154 2.54 -5.00 0.62
N SER A 155 3.65 -4.69 -0.05
CA SER A 155 3.76 -4.66 -1.50
C SER A 155 5.16 -5.06 -1.95
N GLY A 156 5.30 -6.29 -2.48
CA GLY A 156 6.48 -6.72 -3.24
C GLY A 156 7.80 -6.52 -2.48
N GLY A 157 7.91 -7.13 -1.30
CA GLY A 157 9.13 -7.08 -0.49
C GLY A 157 9.25 -5.87 0.44
N ASN A 158 8.29 -4.94 0.42
CA ASN A 158 8.24 -3.80 1.34
C ASN A 158 6.91 -3.76 2.09
N ALA A 159 6.88 -3.11 3.25
CA ALA A 159 5.66 -2.89 4.02
C ALA A 159 5.64 -1.56 4.75
N THR A 160 4.43 -1.08 5.01
CA THR A 160 4.14 -0.03 5.99
C THR A 160 3.38 -0.65 7.16
N LEU A 161 3.86 -0.45 8.37
CA LEU A 161 3.20 -0.88 9.60
C LEU A 161 2.82 0.33 10.44
N SER A 162 1.53 0.53 10.64
CA SER A 162 0.96 1.55 11.51
C SER A 162 0.43 0.90 12.78
N VAL A 163 0.84 1.41 13.93
CA VAL A 163 0.28 1.05 15.24
C VAL A 163 -0.30 2.32 15.83
N ILE A 164 -1.57 2.26 16.22
CA ILE A 164 -2.31 3.38 16.80
C ILE A 164 -2.85 2.93 18.15
N LEU A 165 -2.53 3.69 19.19
CA LEU A 165 -3.07 3.54 20.53
C LEU A 165 -3.88 4.80 20.84
N LYS A 166 -5.19 4.66 21.01
CA LYS A 166 -6.06 5.75 21.48
C LYS A 166 -6.00 5.83 23.00
N GLU A 167 -6.11 7.05 23.54
CA GLU A 167 -6.16 7.34 24.99
C GLU A 167 -7.54 7.84 25.44
#